data_AF-A0A3A8PN20-F1
#
_entry.id   AF-A0A3A8PN20-F1
#
_cell.length_a   1.000
_cell.length_b   1.000
_cell.length_c   1.000
_cell.angle_alpha   90.00
_cell.angle_beta   90.00
_cell.angle_gamma   90.00
#
_symmetry.space_group_name_H-M   'P 1'
#
loop_
_entity.id
_entity.type
_entity.pdbx_description
1 polymer ?
#
loop_
_entity_poly.entity_id
_entity_poly.type
_entity_poly.pdbx_seq_one_letter_code
_entity_poly.pdbx_strand_id
1 'polypeptide(L)'
;MRYELVLQAMAPGVPYDLARVEALLAARPGTVRPDGVHEWNLVRGDVEVVPLRDKGRVVATELRVPLSDQPAFIREVLVEAATLAREANARLFDPQLGQVLGPADTDRVVEQYARTEQYSRTATPMEITPGLAEAMDAAARYTPRGPGMPLTTRLVLFAVGGFALLYFVMKFLTAKLNGE
;
A
#
# COMPACT_ATOMS: atom_id res chain seq x y z
N MET A 1 -2.67 -7.75 -15.37
CA MET A 1 -1.75 -7.15 -14.37
C MET A 1 -1.31 -5.78 -14.90
N ARG A 2 -0.97 -4.83 -14.03
CA ARG A 2 -0.77 -3.41 -14.41
C ARG A 2 0.43 -2.79 -13.70
N TYR A 3 0.96 -1.73 -14.29
CA TYR A 3 1.93 -0.83 -13.67
C TYR A 3 1.21 0.45 -13.25
N GLU A 4 1.51 0.95 -12.05
CA GLU A 4 0.79 2.09 -11.47
C GLU A 4 1.73 3.30 -11.38
N LEU A 5 1.26 4.44 -11.90
CA LEU A 5 1.87 5.75 -11.67
C LEU A 5 0.85 6.62 -10.93
N VAL A 6 1.33 7.61 -10.18
CA VAL A 6 0.46 8.44 -9.33
C VAL A 6 0.71 9.92 -9.60
N LEU A 7 -0.37 10.65 -9.88
CA LEU A 7 -0.39 12.10 -9.85
C LEU A 7 -0.77 12.55 -8.43
N GLN A 8 0.16 13.19 -7.74
CA GLN A 8 -0.04 13.69 -6.37
C GLN A 8 0.14 15.21 -6.29
N ALA A 9 -0.32 15.82 -5.20
CA ALA A 9 -0.13 17.25 -4.96
C ALA A 9 1.36 17.66 -4.98
N MET A 10 1.63 18.93 -5.29
CA MET A 10 2.99 19.47 -5.44
C MET A 10 3.84 19.38 -4.17
N ALA A 11 3.21 19.38 -3.01
CA ALA A 11 3.89 19.25 -1.73
C ALA A 11 3.05 18.42 -0.76
N PRO A 12 3.68 17.72 0.19
CA PRO A 12 2.97 17.06 1.28
C PRO A 12 2.07 18.05 2.04
N GLY A 13 0.87 17.61 2.41
CA GLY A 13 -0.09 18.43 3.15
C GLY A 13 -0.89 19.43 2.30
N VAL A 14 -0.56 19.61 1.01
CA VAL A 14 -1.37 20.41 0.09
C VAL A 14 -2.55 19.57 -0.42
N PRO A 15 -3.78 20.12 -0.47
CA PRO A 15 -4.92 19.42 -1.06
C PRO A 15 -4.68 19.06 -2.53
N TYR A 16 -5.13 17.87 -2.92
CA TYR A 16 -5.08 17.44 -4.31
C TYR A 16 -6.29 17.99 -5.10
N ASP A 17 -6.01 18.65 -6.22
CA ASP A 17 -7.03 19.24 -7.10
C ASP A 17 -7.45 18.25 -8.18
N LEU A 18 -8.38 17.36 -7.82
CA LEU A 18 -8.94 16.38 -8.75
C LEU A 18 -9.67 17.06 -9.91
N ALA A 19 -10.43 18.13 -9.64
CA ALA A 19 -11.25 18.79 -10.65
C ALA A 19 -10.42 19.35 -11.81
N ARG A 20 -9.23 19.89 -11.50
CA ARG A 20 -8.27 20.32 -12.53
C ARG A 20 -7.78 19.16 -13.39
N VAL A 21 -7.47 18.01 -12.78
CA VAL A 21 -7.01 16.83 -13.51
C VAL A 21 -8.13 16.27 -14.40
N GLU A 22 -9.35 16.19 -13.89
CA GLU A 22 -10.52 15.76 -14.66
C GLU A 22 -10.80 16.70 -15.85
N ALA A 23 -10.72 18.01 -15.66
CA ALA A 23 -10.89 18.98 -16.74
C ALA A 23 -9.83 18.83 -17.85
N LEU A 24 -8.57 18.55 -17.47
CA LEU A 24 -7.48 18.32 -18.41
C LEU A 24 -7.62 16.97 -19.14
N LEU A 25 -8.13 15.94 -18.48
CA LEU A 25 -8.43 14.64 -19.08
C LEU A 25 -9.62 14.73 -20.05
N ALA A 26 -10.64 15.51 -19.72
CA ALA A 26 -11.79 15.74 -20.61
C ALA A 26 -11.41 16.44 -21.93
N ALA A 27 -10.28 17.17 -21.95
CA ALA A 27 -9.73 17.78 -23.16
C ALA A 27 -8.86 16.84 -24.00
N ARG A 28 -8.67 15.59 -23.56
CA ARG A 28 -7.82 14.57 -24.21
C ARG A 28 -8.69 13.46 -24.82
N PRO A 29 -8.17 12.70 -25.82
CA PRO A 29 -8.86 11.53 -26.33
C PRO A 29 -9.09 10.53 -25.18
N GLY A 30 -10.34 10.20 -24.92
CA GLY A 30 -10.68 9.37 -23.77
C GLY A 30 -12.16 9.06 -23.73
N THR A 31 -12.53 8.06 -22.94
CA THR A 31 -13.93 7.77 -22.61
C THR A 31 -14.11 7.66 -21.11
N VAL A 32 -15.26 8.09 -20.61
CA VAL A 32 -15.64 7.87 -19.21
C VAL A 32 -16.61 6.71 -19.17
N ARG A 33 -16.23 5.66 -18.45
CA ARG A 33 -17.07 4.49 -18.26
C ARG A 33 -18.20 4.76 -17.27
N PRO A 34 -19.30 3.96 -17.31
CA PRO A 34 -20.42 4.11 -16.37
C PRO A 34 -20.06 3.92 -14.90
N ASP A 35 -18.94 3.25 -14.60
CA ASP A 35 -18.42 3.05 -13.24
C ASP A 35 -17.52 4.22 -12.76
N GLY A 36 -17.37 5.27 -13.57
CA GLY A 36 -16.60 6.46 -13.23
C GLY A 36 -15.09 6.33 -13.49
N VAL A 37 -14.64 5.24 -14.12
CA VAL A 37 -13.26 5.11 -14.61
C VAL A 37 -13.10 5.92 -15.89
N HIS A 38 -12.05 6.74 -15.97
CA HIS A 38 -11.69 7.43 -17.21
C HIS A 38 -10.65 6.59 -17.96
N GLU A 39 -10.96 6.15 -19.16
CA GLU A 39 -10.00 5.52 -20.07
C GLU A 39 -9.38 6.62 -20.93
N TRP A 40 -8.08 6.86 -20.72
CA TRP A 40 -7.31 7.81 -21.50
C TRP A 40 -6.67 7.07 -22.69
N ASN A 41 -7.12 7.39 -23.91
CA ASN A 41 -6.67 6.74 -25.13
C ASN A 41 -5.37 7.40 -25.63
N LEU A 42 -4.26 6.67 -25.56
CA LEU A 42 -2.98 7.07 -26.15
C LEU A 42 -2.78 6.37 -27.51
N VAL A 43 -1.74 6.77 -28.25
CA VAL A 43 -1.47 6.21 -29.59
C VAL A 43 -1.17 4.72 -29.52
N ARG A 44 -0.46 4.26 -28.48
CA ARG A 44 -0.02 2.86 -28.33
C ARG A 44 -0.88 2.01 -27.40
N GLY A 45 -1.93 2.59 -26.80
CA GLY A 45 -2.83 1.87 -25.92
C GLY A 45 -3.55 2.77 -24.92
N ASP A 46 -4.39 2.16 -24.11
CA ASP A 46 -5.25 2.88 -23.17
C ASP A 46 -4.71 2.83 -21.74
N VAL A 47 -4.89 3.91 -21.01
CA VAL A 47 -4.53 4.02 -19.59
C VAL A 47 -5.81 4.25 -18.78
N GLU A 48 -6.07 3.40 -17.80
CA GLU A 48 -7.15 3.64 -16.86
C GLU A 48 -6.73 4.72 -15.86
N VAL A 49 -7.58 5.71 -15.65
CA VAL A 49 -7.36 6.84 -14.74
C VAL A 49 -8.42 6.82 -13.66
N VAL A 50 -7.99 6.72 -12.40
CA VAL A 50 -8.88 6.50 -11.25
C VAL A 50 -8.49 7.39 -10.07
N PRO A 51 -9.44 8.06 -9.40
CA PRO A 51 -9.13 8.82 -8.20
C PRO A 51 -8.70 7.89 -7.06
N LEU A 52 -7.54 8.16 -6.46
CA LEU A 52 -7.07 7.47 -5.26
C LEU A 52 -7.65 8.16 -4.02
N ARG A 53 -8.33 7.39 -3.17
CA ARG A 53 -8.99 7.91 -1.96
C ARG A 53 -8.34 7.37 -0.69
N ASP A 54 -8.09 8.26 0.26
CA ASP A 54 -7.77 7.92 1.65
C ASP A 54 -8.85 8.52 2.57
N LYS A 55 -9.43 7.68 3.44
CA LYS A 55 -10.52 8.05 4.38
C LYS A 55 -11.66 8.85 3.71
N GLY A 56 -12.05 8.42 2.51
CA GLY A 56 -13.13 9.04 1.73
C GLY A 56 -12.74 10.32 0.97
N ARG A 57 -11.55 10.89 1.20
CA ARG A 57 -11.03 12.07 0.50
C ARG A 57 -10.13 11.64 -0.65
N VAL A 58 -10.24 12.31 -1.80
CA VAL A 58 -9.32 12.08 -2.92
C VAL A 58 -7.98 12.72 -2.55
N VAL A 59 -6.91 11.93 -2.64
CA VAL A 59 -5.55 12.34 -2.27
C VAL A 59 -4.59 12.34 -3.45
N ALA A 60 -4.91 11.62 -4.51
CA ALA A 60 -4.13 11.52 -5.74
C ALA A 60 -5.01 11.00 -6.88
N THR A 61 -4.46 10.93 -8.08
CA THR A 61 -5.02 10.18 -9.20
C THR A 61 -4.05 9.10 -9.63
N GLU A 62 -4.53 7.88 -9.75
CA GLU A 62 -3.79 6.71 -10.19
C GLU A 62 -3.92 6.55 -11.70
N LEU A 63 -2.78 6.34 -12.37
CA LEU A 63 -2.66 5.99 -13.78
C LEU A 63 -2.28 4.52 -13.85
N ARG A 64 -3.20 3.70 -14.32
CA ARG A 64 -3.07 2.24 -14.41
C ARG A 64 -2.72 1.87 -15.83
N VAL A 65 -1.45 1.55 -16.03
CA VAL A 65 -0.90 1.19 -17.33
C VAL A 65 -0.95 -0.34 -17.47
N PRO A 66 -1.65 -0.88 -18.48
CA PRO A 66 -1.58 -2.30 -18.79
C PRO A 66 -0.12 -2.75 -18.99
N LEU A 67 0.26 -3.90 -18.41
CA LEU A 67 1.56 -4.50 -18.70
C LEU A 67 1.55 -5.06 -20.13
N SER A 68 2.58 -4.76 -20.90
CA SER A 68 2.79 -5.19 -22.27
C SER A 68 4.28 -5.35 -22.55
N ASP A 69 4.63 -6.18 -23.50
CA ASP A 69 6.01 -6.37 -23.95
C ASP A 69 6.52 -5.24 -24.87
N GLN A 70 5.81 -4.10 -24.90
CA GLN A 70 6.12 -2.95 -25.75
C GLN A 70 6.64 -1.76 -24.91
N PRO A 71 7.97 -1.61 -24.76
CA PRO A 71 8.56 -0.50 -24.00
C PRO A 71 8.17 0.89 -24.53
N ALA A 72 7.81 0.99 -25.81
CA ALA A 72 7.38 2.24 -26.41
C ALA A 72 6.06 2.76 -25.80
N PHE A 73 5.18 1.88 -25.32
CA PHE A 73 3.93 2.29 -24.70
C PHE A 73 4.17 2.98 -23.36
N ILE A 74 4.94 2.37 -22.46
CA ILE A 74 5.26 3.02 -21.17
C ILE A 74 6.05 4.32 -21.36
N ARG A 75 6.90 4.42 -22.39
CA ARG A 75 7.58 5.68 -22.73
C ARG A 75 6.61 6.78 -23.15
N GLU A 76 5.61 6.46 -23.97
CA GLU A 76 4.54 7.39 -24.33
C GLU A 76 3.75 7.82 -23.09
N VAL A 77 3.35 6.87 -22.24
CA VAL A 77 2.63 7.17 -21.00
C VAL A 77 3.43 8.12 -20.12
N LEU A 78 4.73 7.94 -19.97
CA LEU A 78 5.58 8.82 -19.14
C LEU A 78 5.64 10.25 -19.68
N VAL A 79 5.73 10.42 -21.00
CA VAL A 79 5.75 11.74 -21.65
C VAL A 79 4.40 12.45 -21.47
N GLU A 80 3.32 11.75 -21.75
CA GLU A 80 1.96 12.30 -21.67
C GLU A 80 1.56 12.58 -20.21
N ALA A 81 1.87 11.66 -19.29
CA ALA A 81 1.61 11.82 -17.86
C ALA A 81 2.44 12.96 -17.24
N ALA A 82 3.69 13.15 -17.66
CA ALA A 82 4.49 14.29 -17.22
C ALA A 82 3.91 15.62 -17.71
N THR A 83 3.38 15.65 -18.95
CA THR A 83 2.68 16.81 -19.50
C THR A 83 1.41 17.11 -18.72
N LEU A 84 0.58 16.10 -18.47
CA LEU A 84 -0.63 16.21 -17.64
C LEU A 84 -0.30 16.69 -16.22
N ALA A 85 0.74 16.12 -15.59
CA ALA A 85 1.18 16.52 -14.24
C ALA A 85 1.55 18.01 -14.19
N ARG A 86 2.33 18.49 -15.17
CA ARG A 86 2.74 19.89 -15.26
C ARG A 86 1.53 20.82 -15.45
N GLU A 87 0.62 20.47 -16.36
CA GLU A 87 -0.60 21.25 -16.60
C GLU A 87 -1.55 21.26 -15.40
N ALA A 88 -1.59 20.16 -14.65
CA ALA A 88 -2.39 20.03 -13.43
C ALA A 88 -1.74 20.67 -12.20
N ASN A 89 -0.51 21.17 -12.30
CA ASN A 89 0.31 21.55 -11.14
C ASN A 89 0.34 20.42 -10.11
N ALA A 90 0.72 19.23 -10.57
CA ALA A 90 0.87 18.00 -9.80
C ALA A 90 2.24 17.38 -10.05
N ARG A 91 2.63 16.41 -9.22
CA ARG A 91 3.85 15.63 -9.40
C ARG A 91 3.51 14.23 -9.86
N LEU A 92 4.23 13.76 -10.88
CA LEU A 92 4.21 12.37 -11.28
C LEU A 92 5.11 11.57 -10.34
N PHE A 93 4.59 10.50 -9.76
CA PHE A 93 5.26 9.66 -8.79
C PHE A 93 5.18 8.21 -9.21
N ASP A 94 6.27 7.49 -9.01
CA ASP A 94 6.35 6.05 -9.23
C ASP A 94 6.40 5.34 -7.86
N PRO A 95 5.34 4.61 -7.48
CA PRO A 95 5.32 3.84 -6.23
C PRO A 95 6.33 2.71 -6.17
N GLN A 96 6.68 2.11 -7.31
CA GLN A 96 7.64 1.00 -7.39
C GLN A 96 9.08 1.49 -7.19
N LEU A 97 9.38 2.70 -7.67
CA LEU A 97 10.67 3.35 -7.43
C LEU A 97 10.70 4.22 -6.16
N GLY A 98 9.54 4.49 -5.57
CA GLY A 98 9.40 5.30 -4.35
C GLY A 98 9.81 6.77 -4.53
N GLN A 99 9.72 7.32 -5.74
CA GLN A 99 10.22 8.66 -6.04
C GLN A 99 9.32 9.46 -6.99
N VAL A 100 9.42 10.78 -6.92
CA VAL A 100 8.87 11.70 -7.91
C VAL A 100 9.72 11.59 -9.18
N LEU A 101 9.07 11.46 -10.32
CA LEU A 101 9.73 11.25 -11.60
C LEU A 101 10.11 12.59 -12.25
N GLY A 102 11.35 12.66 -12.75
CA GLY A 102 11.80 13.67 -13.70
C GLY A 102 12.16 13.07 -15.06
N PRO A 103 12.54 13.90 -16.06
CA PRO A 103 12.88 13.42 -17.40
C PRO A 103 14.00 12.37 -17.42
N ALA A 104 14.98 12.49 -16.52
CA ALA A 104 16.12 11.59 -16.41
C ALA A 104 15.76 10.19 -15.87
N ASP A 105 14.57 10.00 -15.29
CA ASP A 105 14.17 8.71 -14.70
C ASP A 105 13.49 7.77 -15.71
N THR A 106 13.24 8.24 -16.93
CA THR A 106 12.47 7.51 -17.94
C THR A 106 12.99 6.08 -18.14
N ASP A 107 14.30 5.91 -18.33
CA ASP A 107 14.88 4.58 -18.60
C ASP A 107 14.78 3.65 -17.38
N ARG A 108 14.87 4.19 -16.16
CA ARG A 108 14.70 3.41 -14.92
C ARG A 108 13.28 2.87 -14.78
N VAL A 109 12.28 3.71 -15.10
CA VAL A 109 10.87 3.28 -15.07
C VAL A 109 10.60 2.24 -16.16
N VAL A 110 11.16 2.42 -17.36
CA VAL A 110 11.02 1.45 -18.45
C VAL A 110 11.63 0.09 -18.08
N GLU A 111 12.80 0.08 -17.43
CA GLU A 111 13.41 -1.15 -16.93
C GLU A 111 12.53 -1.82 -15.87
N GLN A 112 12.03 -1.05 -14.90
CA GLN A 112 11.16 -1.57 -13.85
C GLN A 112 9.83 -2.10 -14.40
N TYR A 113 9.25 -1.42 -15.39
CA TYR A 113 8.06 -1.87 -16.12
C TYR A 113 8.32 -3.20 -16.85
N ALA A 114 9.43 -3.31 -17.60
CA ALA A 114 9.79 -4.53 -18.32
C ALA A 114 10.04 -5.71 -17.35
N ARG A 115 10.69 -5.44 -16.21
CA ARG A 115 10.88 -6.43 -15.15
C ARG A 115 9.55 -6.89 -14.56
N THR A 116 8.64 -5.96 -14.27
CA THR A 116 7.31 -6.27 -13.73
C THR A 116 6.48 -7.08 -14.72
N GLU A 117 6.55 -6.74 -16.00
CA GLU A 117 5.90 -7.48 -17.08
C GLU A 117 6.47 -8.89 -17.21
N GLN A 118 7.80 -9.04 -17.19
CA GLN A 118 8.45 -10.34 -17.24
C GLN A 118 8.03 -11.20 -16.05
N TYR A 119 8.07 -10.65 -14.83
CA TYR A 119 7.57 -11.35 -13.65
C TYR A 119 6.10 -11.73 -13.78
N SER A 120 5.25 -10.88 -14.34
CA SER A 120 3.83 -11.20 -14.54
C SER A 120 3.62 -12.40 -15.48
N ARG A 121 4.54 -12.61 -16.44
CA ARG A 121 4.52 -13.75 -17.37
C ARG A 121 5.12 -15.01 -16.78
N THR A 122 6.19 -14.88 -15.99
CA THR A 122 6.97 -16.03 -15.49
C THR A 122 6.61 -16.43 -14.07
N ALA A 123 5.86 -15.61 -13.33
CA ALA A 123 5.40 -15.96 -12.00
C ALA A 123 4.50 -17.19 -12.11
N THR A 124 5.05 -18.34 -11.72
CA THR A 124 4.26 -19.53 -11.45
C THR A 124 3.21 -19.12 -10.43
N PRO A 125 1.91 -19.43 -10.65
CA PRO A 125 0.91 -19.30 -9.61
C PRO A 125 1.50 -19.96 -8.37
N MET A 126 1.66 -19.20 -7.29
CA MET A 126 2.25 -19.72 -6.07
C MET A 126 1.45 -20.98 -5.73
N GLU A 127 2.07 -22.16 -5.87
CA GLU A 127 1.47 -23.38 -5.38
C GLU A 127 1.25 -23.09 -3.91
N ILE A 128 -0.03 -23.00 -3.52
CA ILE A 128 -0.45 -22.82 -2.13
C ILE A 128 0.36 -23.87 -1.39
N THR A 129 1.35 -23.43 -0.60
CA THR A 129 2.16 -24.34 0.20
C THR A 129 1.17 -25.27 0.88
N PRO A 130 1.27 -26.60 0.75
CA PRO A 130 0.29 -27.50 1.35
C PRO A 130 0.11 -27.10 2.81
N GLY A 131 -1.10 -26.66 3.17
CA GLY A 131 -1.42 -26.11 4.50
C GLY A 131 -1.51 -24.58 4.63
N LEU A 132 -1.18 -23.76 3.62
CA LEU A 132 -1.38 -22.31 3.68
C LEU A 132 -2.86 -21.95 3.65
N ALA A 133 -3.66 -22.60 2.81
CA ALA A 133 -5.11 -22.46 2.84
C ALA A 133 -5.66 -22.85 4.22
N GLU A 134 -5.17 -23.95 4.78
CA GLU A 134 -5.57 -24.46 6.10
C GLU A 134 -5.14 -23.52 7.24
N ALA A 135 -3.96 -22.90 7.15
CA ALA A 135 -3.45 -21.91 8.08
C ALA A 135 -4.21 -20.58 7.99
N MET A 136 -4.58 -20.14 6.78
CA MET A 136 -5.45 -18.97 6.57
C MET A 136 -6.86 -19.23 7.08
N ASP A 137 -7.40 -20.43 6.88
CA ASP A 137 -8.68 -20.85 7.42
C ASP A 137 -8.66 -20.96 8.95
N ALA A 138 -7.54 -21.42 9.53
CA ALA A 138 -7.34 -21.45 10.98
C ALA A 138 -7.24 -20.04 11.56
N ALA A 139 -6.58 -19.11 10.85
CA ALA A 139 -6.49 -17.71 11.23
C ALA A 139 -7.84 -16.98 11.08
N ALA A 140 -8.64 -17.28 10.05
CA ALA A 140 -9.98 -16.75 9.88
C ALA A 140 -10.96 -17.25 10.96
N ARG A 141 -10.75 -18.49 11.43
CA ARG A 141 -11.48 -19.08 12.57
C ARG A 141 -10.93 -18.65 13.92
N TYR A 142 -9.81 -17.92 13.98
CA TYR A 142 -9.27 -17.41 15.22
C TYR A 142 -10.17 -16.30 15.77
N THR A 143 -11.06 -16.68 16.68
CA THR A 143 -11.77 -15.73 17.52
C THR A 143 -10.89 -15.42 18.73
N PRO A 144 -10.43 -14.17 18.93
CA PRO A 144 -9.71 -13.82 20.14
C PRO A 144 -10.58 -14.17 21.35
N ARG A 145 -10.04 -14.98 22.26
CA ARG A 145 -10.77 -15.53 23.39
C ARG A 145 -11.03 -14.43 24.41
N GLY A 146 -12.10 -13.67 24.19
CA GLY A 146 -12.57 -12.58 25.05
C GLY A 146 -11.59 -11.41 25.19
N PRO A 147 -11.98 -10.34 25.88
CA PRO A 147 -11.02 -9.32 26.30
C PRO A 147 -10.02 -10.00 27.25
N GLY A 148 -8.82 -10.28 26.72
CA GLY A 148 -7.71 -10.69 27.55
C GLY A 148 -7.56 -9.68 28.69
N MET A 149 -7.39 -10.18 29.91
CA MET A 149 -7.17 -9.35 31.10
C MET A 149 -6.19 -8.21 30.76
N PRO A 150 -6.53 -6.94 31.05
CA PRO A 150 -5.70 -5.79 30.71
C PRO A 150 -4.26 -6.04 31.16
N LEU A 151 -3.29 -5.66 30.33
CA LEU A 151 -1.87 -5.89 30.60
C LEU A 151 -1.47 -5.39 32.01
N THR A 152 -2.05 -4.25 32.42
CA THR A 152 -1.92 -3.67 33.76
C THR A 152 -2.38 -4.60 34.87
N THR A 153 -3.55 -5.24 34.73
CA THR A 153 -4.06 -6.19 35.72
C THR A 153 -3.19 -7.44 35.83
N ARG A 154 -2.64 -7.95 34.71
CA ARG A 154 -1.68 -9.07 34.74
C ARG A 154 -0.41 -8.69 35.49
N LEU A 155 0.17 -7.53 35.20
CA LEU A 155 1.39 -7.06 35.86
C LEU A 155 1.18 -6.87 37.37
N VAL A 156 0.02 -6.34 37.79
CA VAL A 156 -0.34 -6.22 39.21
C VAL A 156 -0.45 -7.59 39.87
N LEU A 157 -1.12 -8.56 39.26
CA LEU A 157 -1.23 -9.92 39.82
C LEU A 157 0.13 -10.61 39.94
N PHE A 158 1.01 -10.46 38.94
CA PHE A 158 2.38 -10.98 39.03
C PHE A 158 3.18 -10.31 40.15
N ALA A 159 3.07 -8.98 40.29
CA ALA A 159 3.76 -8.26 41.36
C ALA A 159 3.25 -8.68 42.75
N VAL A 160 1.93 -8.76 42.94
CA VAL A 160 1.30 -9.17 44.21
C VAL A 160 1.61 -10.63 44.54
N GLY A 161 1.50 -11.53 43.56
CA GLY A 161 1.83 -12.95 43.74
C GLY A 161 3.30 -13.16 44.11
N GLY A 162 4.21 -12.46 43.42
CA GLY A 162 5.64 -12.48 43.74
C GLY A 162 5.94 -11.95 45.15
N PHE A 163 5.30 -10.84 45.55
CA PHE A 163 5.48 -10.27 46.88
C PHE A 163 4.93 -11.18 47.99
N ALA A 164 3.76 -11.81 47.76
CA ALA A 164 3.19 -12.76 48.71
C ALA A 164 4.10 -13.99 48.88
N LEU A 165 4.63 -14.52 47.78
CA LEU A 165 5.59 -15.63 47.82
C LEU A 165 6.84 -15.25 48.62
N LEU A 166 7.43 -14.09 48.33
CA LEU A 166 8.58 -13.57 49.07
C LEU A 166 8.28 -13.38 50.55
N TYR A 167 7.11 -12.82 50.89
CA TYR A 167 6.68 -12.65 52.28
C TYR A 167 6.58 -13.99 53.02
N PHE A 168 5.97 -15.01 52.42
CA PHE A 168 5.86 -16.33 53.04
C PHE A 168 7.21 -17.03 53.17
N VAL A 169 8.09 -16.91 52.18
CA VAL A 169 9.47 -17.43 52.26
C VAL A 169 10.24 -16.75 53.38
N MET A 170 10.19 -15.42 53.46
CA MET A 170 10.83 -14.66 54.54
C MET A 170 10.27 -15.05 55.90
N LYS A 171 8.95 -15.12 56.05
CA LYS A 171 8.29 -15.55 57.30
C LYS A 171 8.73 -16.95 57.72
N PHE A 172 8.80 -17.90 56.77
CA PHE A 172 9.27 -19.26 57.04
C PHE A 172 10.75 -19.29 57.46
N LEU A 173 11.62 -18.53 56.80
CA LEU A 173 13.02 -18.41 57.17
C LEU A 173 13.20 -17.77 58.55
N THR A 174 12.43 -16.72 58.87
CA THR A 174 12.48 -16.06 60.17
C THR A 174 11.98 -16.96 61.31
N ALA A 175 10.93 -17.76 61.08
CA ALA A 175 10.47 -18.76 62.05
C ALA A 175 11.57 -19.82 62.32
N LYS A 176 12.17 -20.36 61.26
CA LYS A 176 13.31 -21.30 61.33
C LYS A 176 14.53 -20.71 62.06
N LEU A 177 14.79 -19.42 61.91
CA LEU A 177 15.93 -18.72 62.54
C LEU A 177 15.66 -18.33 64.00
N ASN A 178 14.41 -18.08 64.38
CA ASN A 178 14.02 -17.69 65.73
C ASN A 178 13.66 -18.88 66.64
N GLY A 179 13.71 -20.12 66.13
CA GLY A 179 13.61 -21.33 66.93
C GLY A 179 12.19 -21.77 67.31
N GLU A 180 11.18 -21.43 66.50
CA GLU A 180 9.85 -22.09 66.50
C GLU A 180 9.73 -23.10 65.36
#